data_AF-A0A954J3G3-F1
#
_entry.id   AF-A0A954J3G3-F1
#
_cell.length_a   1.000
_cell.length_b   1.000
_cell.length_c   1.000
_cell.angle_alpha   90.00
_cell.angle_beta   90.00
_cell.angle_gamma   90.00
#
_symmetry.space_group_name_H-M   'P 1'
#
loop_
_entity.id
_entity.type
_entity.pdbx_description
1 polymer ?
#
loop_
_entity_poly.entity_id
_entity_poly.type
_entity_poly.pdbx_seq_one_letter_code
_entity_poly.pdbx_strand_id
1 'polypeptide(L)'
;MKKGGTLTRRESQVLRHLAQWREELAQRQNTLVSRILTDDVLVAIARTKPKRLDELARVTRRLTRRQVDLWGADLLECVKRGASDSLSRDDQPRTHTGRRDDDRTRGLRSLLSAYAEATAARHGLAMVRLVKSAEIDEIARDPSAAEDMGLNVLRGWREIAVGRDLLAIARGRLGVTWDAEIGRVDVFEFDD
;
A
#
# COMPACT_ATOMS: atom_id res chain seq x y z
N MET A 1 22.49 -7.24 -13.53
CA MET A 1 21.07 -7.17 -13.95
C MET A 1 20.17 -7.67 -12.81
N LYS A 2 19.63 -6.79 -11.96
CA LYS A 2 18.71 -7.17 -10.87
C LYS A 2 17.29 -6.74 -11.25
N LYS A 3 16.48 -7.65 -11.78
CA LYS A 3 15.03 -7.44 -11.92
C LYS A 3 14.39 -7.51 -10.53
N GLY A 4 14.47 -6.40 -9.78
CA GLY A 4 13.67 -6.15 -8.57
C GLY A 4 12.22 -5.83 -8.95
N GLY A 5 11.61 -6.68 -9.77
CA GLY A 5 10.25 -6.48 -10.29
C GLY A 5 9.20 -6.86 -9.25
N THR A 6 8.14 -6.06 -9.19
CA THR A 6 6.86 -6.35 -8.55
C THR A 6 6.46 -7.82 -8.77
N LEU A 7 5.97 -8.48 -7.73
CA LEU A 7 5.49 -9.86 -7.82
C LEU A 7 4.26 -9.93 -8.73
N THR A 8 4.21 -10.93 -9.61
CA THR A 8 3.00 -11.18 -10.42
C THR A 8 1.84 -11.62 -9.51
N ARG A 9 0.59 -11.45 -9.95
CA ARG A 9 -0.60 -11.85 -9.15
C ARG A 9 -0.48 -13.27 -8.59
N ARG A 10 -0.01 -14.22 -9.41
CA ARG A 10 0.21 -15.61 -8.99
C ARG A 10 1.34 -15.76 -7.97
N GLU A 11 2.41 -14.96 -8.09
CA GLU A 11 3.48 -14.95 -7.08
C GLU A 11 3.00 -14.36 -5.75
N SER A 12 2.19 -13.30 -5.78
CA SER A 12 1.61 -12.70 -4.57
C SER A 12 0.67 -13.67 -3.85
N GLN A 13 -0.11 -14.48 -4.57
CA GLN A 13 -0.97 -15.49 -3.95
C GLN A 13 -0.13 -16.59 -3.26
N VAL A 14 0.89 -17.11 -3.94
CA VAL A 14 1.81 -18.07 -3.34
C VAL A 14 2.49 -17.46 -2.10
N LEU A 15 2.94 -16.21 -2.17
CA LEU A 15 3.56 -15.53 -1.04
C LEU A 15 2.62 -15.39 0.16
N ARG A 16 1.33 -15.13 -0.08
CA ARG A 16 0.32 -15.04 0.98
C ARG A 16 0.18 -16.37 1.73
N HIS A 17 0.02 -17.47 1.01
CA HIS A 17 -0.09 -18.80 1.61
C HIS A 17 1.16 -19.15 2.41
N LEU A 18 2.35 -18.83 1.89
CA LEU A 18 3.62 -19.00 2.61
C LEU A 18 3.72 -18.13 3.87
N ALA A 19 3.27 -16.87 3.80
CA ALA A 19 3.29 -15.95 4.94
C ALA A 19 2.34 -16.41 6.04
N GLN A 20 1.14 -16.85 5.67
CA GLN A 20 0.16 -17.41 6.60
C GLN A 20 0.71 -18.65 7.32
N TRP A 21 1.25 -19.62 6.56
CA TRP A 21 1.88 -20.80 7.15
C TRP A 21 2.99 -20.44 8.14
N ARG A 22 3.83 -19.45 7.80
CA ARG A 22 4.91 -18.99 8.67
C ARG A 22 4.39 -18.37 9.96
N GLU A 23 3.34 -17.56 9.90
CA GLU A 23 2.71 -16.96 11.07
C GLU A 23 2.11 -18.04 11.99
N GLU A 24 1.36 -18.97 11.43
CA GLU A 24 0.78 -20.09 12.18
C GLU A 24 1.86 -20.95 12.85
N LEU A 25 2.97 -21.21 12.16
CA LEU A 25 4.09 -21.97 12.71
C LEU A 25 4.83 -21.19 13.81
N ALA A 26 5.05 -19.89 13.60
CA ALA A 26 5.69 -19.01 14.58
C ALA A 26 4.85 -18.91 15.86
N GLN A 27 3.54 -18.78 15.73
CA GLN A 27 2.60 -18.77 16.85
C GLN A 27 2.60 -20.10 17.61
N ARG A 28 2.55 -21.23 16.90
CA ARG A 28 2.63 -22.58 17.51
C ARG A 28 3.94 -22.82 18.26
N GLN A 29 5.05 -22.30 17.74
CA GLN A 29 6.37 -22.45 18.37
C GLN A 29 6.70 -21.30 19.34
N ASN A 30 5.80 -20.35 19.54
CA ASN A 30 5.99 -19.14 20.34
C ASN A 30 7.34 -18.44 20.03
N THR A 31 7.59 -18.20 18.75
CA THR A 31 8.84 -17.62 18.25
C THR A 31 8.55 -16.52 17.23
N LEU A 32 9.57 -15.76 16.87
CA LEU A 32 9.44 -14.72 15.85
C LEU A 32 9.33 -15.34 14.46
N VAL A 33 8.49 -14.78 13.58
CA VAL A 33 8.37 -15.20 12.17
C VAL A 33 9.71 -15.21 11.43
N SER A 34 10.59 -14.25 11.75
CA SER A 34 11.93 -14.14 11.16
C SER A 34 12.87 -15.28 11.54
N ARG A 35 12.60 -15.99 12.66
CA ARG A 35 13.36 -17.18 13.08
C ARG A 35 12.92 -18.45 12.36
N ILE A 36 11.72 -18.48 11.79
CA ILE A 36 11.25 -19.59 10.96
C ILE A 36 11.93 -19.49 9.59
N LEU A 37 11.54 -18.51 8.77
CA LEU A 37 12.13 -18.23 7.47
C LEU A 37 12.10 -16.72 7.22
N THR A 38 13.14 -16.18 6.60
CA THR A 38 13.24 -14.76 6.27
C THR A 38 12.39 -14.39 5.05
N ASP A 39 11.95 -13.13 4.95
CA ASP A 39 11.06 -12.66 3.88
C ASP A 39 11.64 -12.87 2.48
N ASP A 40 12.95 -12.72 2.34
CA ASP A 40 13.65 -12.95 1.07
C ASP A 40 13.58 -14.42 0.62
N VAL A 41 13.54 -15.37 1.55
CA VAL A 41 13.34 -16.80 1.25
C VAL A 41 11.91 -17.03 0.76
N LEU A 42 10.90 -16.49 1.45
CA LEU A 42 9.50 -16.62 1.03
C LEU A 42 9.27 -16.02 -0.36
N VAL A 43 9.83 -14.83 -0.62
CA VAL A 43 9.77 -14.18 -1.94
C VAL A 43 10.48 -15.00 -3.01
N ALA A 44 11.62 -15.59 -2.70
CA ALA A 44 12.34 -16.45 -3.64
C ALA A 44 11.49 -17.69 -4.01
N ILE A 45 10.88 -18.36 -3.02
CA ILE A 45 10.00 -19.52 -3.23
C ILE A 45 8.77 -19.12 -4.06
N ALA A 46 8.16 -17.97 -3.75
CA ALA A 46 7.00 -17.47 -4.48
C ALA A 46 7.29 -17.19 -5.96
N ARG A 47 8.51 -16.74 -6.27
CA ARG A 47 8.97 -16.48 -7.65
C ARG A 47 9.30 -17.75 -8.42
N THR A 48 9.99 -18.70 -7.79
CA THR A 48 10.42 -19.94 -8.46
C THR A 48 9.33 -21.00 -8.52
N LYS A 49 8.38 -20.99 -7.57
CA LYS A 49 7.25 -21.93 -7.46
C LYS A 49 7.70 -23.39 -7.59
N PRO A 50 8.62 -23.86 -6.72
CA PRO A 50 9.14 -25.21 -6.80
C PRO A 50 8.01 -26.23 -6.63
N LYS A 51 8.08 -27.32 -7.38
CA LYS A 51 7.10 -28.43 -7.30
C LYS A 51 7.65 -29.66 -6.58
N ARG A 52 8.95 -29.69 -6.31
CA ARG A 52 9.66 -30.81 -5.68
C ARG A 52 10.66 -30.33 -4.63
N LEU A 53 10.99 -31.18 -3.67
CA LEU A 53 11.95 -30.85 -2.60
C LEU A 53 13.33 -30.48 -3.15
N ASP A 54 13.79 -31.16 -4.21
CA ASP A 54 15.07 -30.85 -4.86
C ASP A 54 15.09 -29.46 -5.49
N GLU A 55 13.96 -29.02 -6.04
CA GLU A 55 13.80 -27.68 -6.58
C GLU A 55 13.78 -26.65 -5.45
N LEU A 56 13.04 -26.93 -4.36
CA LEU A 56 12.96 -26.09 -3.17
C LEU A 56 14.35 -25.84 -2.56
N ALA A 57 15.16 -26.90 -2.42
CA ALA A 57 16.52 -26.81 -1.92
C ALA A 57 17.44 -25.93 -2.79
N ARG A 58 17.12 -25.76 -4.08
CA ARG A 58 17.88 -24.95 -5.03
C ARG A 58 17.38 -23.51 -5.17
N VAL A 59 16.22 -23.18 -4.60
CA VAL A 59 15.60 -21.85 -4.72
C VAL A 59 16.51 -20.75 -4.16
N THR A 60 17.15 -21.01 -3.02
CA THR A 60 18.03 -20.04 -2.37
C THR A 60 19.07 -20.73 -1.51
N ARG A 61 20.29 -20.17 -1.47
CA ARG A 61 21.37 -20.63 -0.59
C ARG A 61 21.07 -20.43 0.90
N ARG A 62 20.04 -19.65 1.23
CA ARG A 62 19.64 -19.35 2.61
C ARG A 62 18.77 -20.43 3.26
N LEU A 63 18.23 -21.36 2.47
CA LEU A 63 17.44 -22.47 3.00
C LEU A 63 18.38 -23.63 3.33
N THR A 64 18.47 -23.98 4.61
CA THR A 64 19.32 -25.09 5.06
C THR A 64 18.65 -26.44 4.78
N ARG A 65 19.45 -27.51 4.60
CA ARG A 65 18.91 -28.85 4.37
C ARG A 65 17.95 -29.31 5.47
N ARG A 66 18.28 -29.03 6.73
CA ARG A 66 17.40 -29.31 7.88
C ARG A 66 16.05 -28.61 7.78
N GLN A 67 16.00 -27.38 7.28
CA GLN A 67 14.73 -26.66 7.08
C GLN A 67 13.93 -27.25 5.90
N VAL A 68 14.60 -27.68 4.83
CA VAL A 68 13.95 -28.42 3.73
C VAL A 68 13.33 -29.72 4.25
N ASP A 69 14.06 -30.45 5.09
CA ASP A 69 13.57 -31.72 5.64
C ASP A 69 12.39 -31.51 6.61
N LEU A 70 12.44 -30.45 7.43
CA LEU A 70 11.39 -30.14 8.41
C LEU A 70 10.13 -29.54 7.79
N TRP A 71 10.27 -28.62 6.84
CA TRP A 71 9.17 -27.77 6.36
C TRP A 71 8.91 -27.87 4.87
N GLY A 72 9.73 -28.63 4.13
CA GLY A 72 9.66 -28.66 2.67
C GLY A 72 8.32 -29.17 2.15
N ALA A 73 7.72 -30.16 2.81
CA ALA A 73 6.39 -30.66 2.44
C ALA A 73 5.31 -29.57 2.58
N ASP A 74 5.29 -28.87 3.71
CA ASP A 74 4.33 -27.80 3.97
C ASP A 74 4.50 -26.62 3.00
N LEU A 75 5.76 -26.25 2.73
CA LEU A 75 6.08 -25.18 1.79
C LEU A 75 5.61 -25.50 0.37
N LEU A 76 5.81 -26.74 -0.10
CA LEU A 76 5.34 -27.18 -1.41
C LEU A 76 3.81 -27.20 -1.49
N GLU A 77 3.13 -27.59 -0.42
CA GLU A 77 1.68 -27.54 -0.33
C GLU A 77 1.16 -26.09 -0.38
N CYS A 78 1.82 -25.15 0.31
CA CYS A 78 1.50 -23.73 0.22
C CYS A 78 1.67 -23.18 -1.21
N VAL A 79 2.74 -23.58 -1.90
CA VAL A 79 2.98 -23.21 -3.31
C VAL A 79 1.87 -23.76 -4.21
N LYS A 80 1.49 -25.02 -4.02
CA LYS A 80 0.41 -25.67 -4.78
C LYS A 80 -0.93 -24.96 -4.56
N ARG A 81 -1.29 -24.70 -3.31
CA ARG A 81 -2.50 -23.96 -2.94
C ARG A 81 -2.52 -22.58 -3.58
N GLY A 82 -1.50 -21.76 -3.35
CA GLY A 82 -1.44 -20.40 -3.90
C GLY A 82 -1.38 -20.33 -5.43
N ALA A 83 -0.94 -21.40 -6.11
CA ALA A 83 -0.95 -21.47 -7.57
C ALA A 83 -2.34 -21.83 -8.14
N SER A 84 -3.13 -22.63 -7.41
CA SER A 84 -4.50 -23.01 -7.76
C SER A 84 -5.55 -22.01 -7.29
N ASP A 85 -5.22 -21.21 -6.29
CA ASP A 85 -6.13 -20.28 -5.66
C ASP A 85 -6.47 -19.10 -6.59
N SER A 86 -7.76 -18.97 -6.89
CA SER A 86 -8.30 -17.95 -7.78
C SER A 86 -9.03 -16.86 -6.99
N LEU A 87 -8.44 -16.37 -5.90
CA LEU A 87 -9.06 -15.29 -5.12
C LEU A 87 -9.29 -14.03 -5.97
N SER A 88 -10.51 -13.51 -5.89
CA SER A 88 -10.90 -12.18 -6.38
C SER A 88 -10.05 -11.09 -5.73
N ARG A 89 -9.93 -9.93 -6.40
CA ARG A 89 -9.08 -8.80 -5.96
C ARG A 89 -9.36 -8.34 -4.51
N ASP A 90 -10.55 -8.60 -4.01
CA ASP A 90 -11.06 -8.08 -2.74
C ASP A 90 -10.44 -8.74 -1.50
N ASP A 91 -10.00 -10.00 -1.59
CA ASP A 91 -9.50 -10.73 -0.42
C ASP A 91 -8.02 -10.49 -0.13
N GLN A 92 -7.27 -9.78 -0.97
CA GLN A 92 -5.84 -9.55 -0.74
C GLN A 92 -5.64 -8.60 0.46
N PRO A 93 -4.93 -9.01 1.54
CA PRO A 93 -4.49 -8.05 2.53
C PRO A 93 -3.62 -7.05 1.77
N ARG A 94 -4.02 -5.78 1.81
CA ARG A 94 -3.48 -4.66 1.03
C ARG A 94 -1.95 -4.64 1.16
N THR A 95 -1.26 -5.40 0.31
CA THR A 95 0.20 -5.46 0.34
C THR A 95 0.64 -4.06 0.04
N HIS A 96 1.36 -3.44 0.97
CA HIS A 96 1.84 -2.09 0.84
C HIS A 96 2.65 -1.99 -0.46
N THR A 97 1.97 -1.53 -1.51
CA THR A 97 2.51 -0.99 -2.75
C THR A 97 3.24 0.32 -2.50
N GLY A 98 3.56 0.62 -1.22
CA GLY A 98 4.02 1.89 -0.66
C GLY A 98 4.92 2.60 -1.63
N ARG A 99 6.03 2.00 -2.06
CA ARG A 99 7.00 2.72 -2.88
C ARG A 99 6.54 3.15 -4.29
N ARG A 100 5.64 2.41 -4.95
CA ARG A 100 5.17 2.77 -6.31
C ARG A 100 3.93 3.67 -6.29
N ASP A 101 3.01 3.41 -5.37
CA ASP A 101 1.87 4.31 -5.17
C ASP A 101 2.32 5.62 -4.51
N ASP A 102 3.36 5.57 -3.66
CA ASP A 102 3.96 6.77 -3.08
C ASP A 102 4.56 7.66 -4.16
N ASP A 103 5.28 7.10 -5.14
CA ASP A 103 5.87 7.91 -6.20
C ASP A 103 4.82 8.49 -7.16
N ARG A 104 3.73 7.76 -7.46
CA ARG A 104 2.63 8.26 -8.31
C ARG A 104 1.81 9.36 -7.64
N THR A 105 1.54 9.19 -6.34
CA THR A 105 0.69 10.12 -5.59
C THR A 105 1.49 11.24 -4.92
N ARG A 106 2.83 11.16 -4.90
CA ARG A 106 3.72 12.17 -4.29
C ARG A 106 3.37 13.59 -4.69
N GLY A 107 3.26 13.86 -6.00
CA GLY A 107 2.97 15.19 -6.51
C GLY A 107 1.60 15.70 -6.05
N LEU A 108 0.58 14.86 -6.15
CA LEU A 108 -0.77 15.20 -5.69
C LEU A 108 -0.80 15.44 -4.17
N ARG A 109 -0.14 14.61 -3.37
CA ARG A 109 -0.05 14.80 -1.91
C ARG A 109 0.62 16.12 -1.54
N SER A 110 1.70 16.48 -2.22
CA SER A 110 2.37 17.77 -2.01
C SER A 110 1.43 18.94 -2.35
N LEU A 111 0.69 18.84 -3.47
CA LEU A 111 -0.28 19.85 -3.87
C LEU A 111 -1.43 20.00 -2.86
N LEU A 112 -2.05 18.89 -2.45
CA LEU A 112 -3.12 18.87 -1.46
C LEU A 112 -2.66 19.40 -0.10
N SER A 113 -1.42 19.05 0.31
CA SER A 113 -0.84 19.56 1.56
C SER A 113 -0.61 21.07 1.49
N ALA A 114 -0.03 21.57 0.39
CA ALA A 114 0.19 23.01 0.20
C ALA A 114 -1.14 23.79 0.20
N TYR A 115 -2.19 23.26 -0.46
CA TYR A 115 -3.51 23.86 -0.43
C TYR A 115 -4.09 23.88 1.00
N ALA A 116 -4.05 22.75 1.71
CA ALA A 116 -4.55 22.66 3.07
C ALA A 116 -3.80 23.58 4.05
N GLU A 117 -2.48 23.75 3.88
CA GLU A 117 -1.66 24.69 4.65
C GLU A 117 -2.10 26.14 4.39
N ALA A 118 -2.29 26.52 3.13
CA ALA A 118 -2.76 27.85 2.77
C ALA A 118 -4.16 28.15 3.32
N THR A 119 -5.08 27.18 3.24
CA THR A 119 -6.43 27.30 3.80
C THR A 119 -6.39 27.40 5.32
N ALA A 120 -5.57 26.60 6.00
CA ALA A 120 -5.40 26.68 7.44
C ALA A 120 -4.86 28.05 7.87
N ALA A 121 -3.85 28.58 7.16
CA ALA A 121 -3.30 29.90 7.41
C ALA A 121 -4.34 31.01 7.25
N ARG A 122 -5.20 30.95 6.22
CA ARG A 122 -6.31 31.90 6.01
C ARG A 122 -7.31 31.93 7.17
N HIS A 123 -7.50 30.81 7.84
CA HIS A 123 -8.40 30.69 8.99
C HIS A 123 -7.70 30.86 10.35
N GLY A 124 -6.38 31.14 10.37
CA GLY A 124 -5.60 31.23 11.61
C GLY A 124 -5.53 29.91 12.38
N LEU A 125 -5.60 28.77 11.68
CA LEU A 125 -5.58 27.42 12.25
C LEU A 125 -4.28 26.71 11.91
N ALA A 126 -3.88 25.75 12.76
CA ALA A 126 -2.88 24.76 12.37
C ALA A 126 -3.51 23.73 11.42
N MET A 127 -2.81 23.38 10.33
CA MET A 127 -3.27 22.41 9.33
C MET A 127 -3.78 21.12 9.96
N VAL A 128 -3.09 20.58 10.97
CA VAL A 128 -3.48 19.33 11.66
C VAL A 128 -4.88 19.39 12.30
N ARG A 129 -5.42 20.59 12.60
CA ARG A 129 -6.79 20.75 13.09
C ARG A 129 -7.84 20.67 11.98
N LEU A 130 -7.42 21.02 10.76
CA LEU A 130 -8.21 21.04 9.55
C LEU A 130 -8.19 19.65 8.87
N VAL A 131 -7.02 19.05 8.68
CA VAL A 131 -6.82 17.75 8.04
C VAL A 131 -5.54 17.07 8.53
N LYS A 132 -5.57 15.76 8.74
CA LYS A 132 -4.36 14.97 9.05
C LYS A 132 -3.65 14.54 7.76
N SER A 133 -2.33 14.42 7.78
CA SER A 133 -1.55 13.92 6.63
C SER A 133 -2.03 12.55 6.14
N ALA A 134 -2.43 11.65 7.04
CA ALA A 134 -2.99 10.36 6.66
C ALA A 134 -4.29 10.49 5.84
N GLU A 135 -5.14 11.48 6.12
CA GLU A 135 -6.36 11.71 5.33
C GLU A 135 -6.03 12.26 3.94
N ILE A 136 -4.96 13.07 3.82
CA ILE A 136 -4.44 13.51 2.52
C ILE A 136 -3.89 12.32 1.73
N ASP A 137 -3.18 11.41 2.39
CA ASP A 137 -2.67 10.19 1.76
C ASP A 137 -3.82 9.31 1.24
N GLU A 138 -4.91 9.18 2.01
CA GLU A 138 -6.12 8.46 1.58
C GLU A 138 -6.75 9.12 0.34
N ILE A 139 -6.99 10.44 0.38
CA ILE A 139 -7.59 11.18 -0.74
C ILE A 139 -6.71 11.09 -2.00
N ALA A 140 -5.40 11.27 -1.87
CA ALA A 140 -4.48 11.25 -3.01
C ALA A 140 -4.37 9.85 -3.64
N ARG A 141 -4.57 8.79 -2.86
CA ARG A 141 -4.46 7.41 -3.33
C ARG A 141 -5.67 6.94 -4.11
N ASP A 142 -6.87 7.28 -3.63
CA ASP A 142 -8.12 6.95 -4.32
C ASP A 142 -9.17 8.05 -4.12
N PRO A 143 -9.11 9.12 -4.95
CA PRO A 143 -10.06 10.23 -4.86
C PRO A 143 -11.51 9.80 -5.14
N SER A 144 -11.73 8.67 -5.83
CA SER A 144 -13.07 8.18 -6.16
C SER A 144 -13.72 7.53 -4.95
N ALA A 145 -12.96 6.76 -4.17
CA ALA A 145 -13.45 6.08 -2.97
C ALA A 145 -13.41 6.92 -1.69
N ALA A 146 -12.78 8.10 -1.70
CA ALA A 146 -12.52 8.90 -0.48
C ALA A 146 -13.78 9.24 0.33
N GLU A 147 -14.93 9.46 -0.33
CA GLU A 147 -16.21 9.72 0.34
C GLU A 147 -16.71 8.52 1.16
N ASP A 148 -16.46 7.30 0.69
CA ASP A 148 -16.87 6.06 1.35
C ASP A 148 -15.93 5.64 2.49
N MET A 149 -14.73 6.23 2.57
CA MET A 149 -13.73 5.90 3.59
C MET A 149 -14.03 6.50 4.97
N GLY A 150 -15.03 7.38 5.08
CA GLY A 150 -15.41 7.98 6.36
C GLY A 150 -14.39 8.94 6.95
N LEU A 151 -13.64 9.66 6.10
CA LEU A 151 -12.64 10.65 6.52
C LEU A 151 -13.29 11.82 7.27
N ASN A 152 -12.65 12.30 8.33
CA ASN A 152 -13.16 13.42 9.13
C ASN A 152 -13.06 14.75 8.38
N VAL A 153 -12.08 14.89 7.47
CA VAL A 153 -11.95 16.07 6.60
C VAL A 153 -13.14 16.23 5.66
N LEU A 154 -13.87 15.14 5.35
CA LEU A 154 -15.07 15.14 4.51
C LEU A 154 -16.37 15.17 5.33
N ARG A 155 -16.32 15.67 6.58
CA ARG A 155 -17.50 15.75 7.46
C ARG A 155 -17.63 17.10 8.14
N GLY A 156 -18.86 17.58 8.22
CA GLY A 156 -19.24 18.76 8.98
C GLY A 156 -18.50 20.02 8.50
N TRP A 157 -18.04 20.85 9.43
CA TRP A 157 -17.40 22.12 9.07
C TRP A 157 -16.08 21.95 8.31
N ARG A 158 -15.36 20.83 8.47
CA ARG A 158 -14.11 20.57 7.73
C ARG A 158 -14.34 20.30 6.26
N GLU A 159 -15.46 19.63 5.95
CA GLU A 159 -15.88 19.37 4.57
C GLU A 159 -16.05 20.69 3.82
N ILE A 160 -16.73 21.64 4.46
CA ILE A 160 -17.00 22.97 3.91
C ILE A 160 -15.71 23.81 3.87
N ALA A 161 -14.87 23.72 4.89
CA ALA A 161 -13.67 24.56 5.00
C ALA A 161 -12.54 24.14 4.05
N VAL A 162 -12.40 22.84 3.76
CA VAL A 162 -11.29 22.35 2.92
C VAL A 162 -11.59 21.03 2.21
N GLY A 163 -12.45 20.18 2.76
CA GLY A 163 -12.64 18.81 2.30
C GLY A 163 -13.16 18.71 0.87
N ARG A 164 -14.15 19.53 0.50
CA ARG A 164 -14.69 19.59 -0.86
C ARG A 164 -13.63 19.98 -1.87
N ASP A 165 -12.85 21.00 -1.55
CA ASP A 165 -11.80 21.51 -2.43
C ASP A 165 -10.69 20.46 -2.61
N LEU A 166 -10.21 19.84 -1.52
CA LEU A 166 -9.19 18.78 -1.60
C LEU A 166 -9.64 17.65 -2.51
N LEU A 167 -10.90 17.25 -2.39
CA LEU A 167 -11.46 16.17 -3.19
C LEU A 167 -11.65 16.59 -4.66
N ALA A 168 -12.08 17.83 -4.90
CA ALA A 168 -12.24 18.37 -6.25
C ALA A 168 -10.88 18.57 -6.96
N ILE A 169 -9.86 19.06 -6.25
CA ILE A 169 -8.47 19.14 -6.73
C ILE A 169 -7.94 17.73 -7.05
N ALA A 170 -8.13 16.76 -6.14
CA ALA A 170 -7.68 15.39 -6.34
C ALA A 170 -8.36 14.68 -7.52
N ARG A 171 -9.60 15.06 -7.83
CA ARG A 171 -10.38 14.58 -8.98
C ARG A 171 -10.10 15.37 -10.26
N GLY A 172 -9.23 16.40 -10.21
CA GLY A 172 -8.90 17.25 -11.36
C GLY A 172 -10.01 18.21 -11.79
N ARG A 173 -10.99 18.48 -10.91
CA ARG A 173 -12.10 19.42 -11.17
C ARG A 173 -11.75 20.86 -10.81
N LEU A 174 -10.81 21.05 -9.89
CA LEU A 174 -10.28 22.36 -9.51
C LEU A 174 -8.78 22.42 -9.79
N GLY A 175 -8.35 23.57 -10.33
CA GLY A 175 -6.95 23.99 -10.38
C GLY A 175 -6.58 24.82 -9.16
N VAL A 176 -5.31 24.79 -8.77
CA VAL A 176 -4.75 25.62 -7.71
C VAL A 176 -3.87 26.71 -8.34
N THR A 177 -4.05 27.96 -7.93
CA THR A 177 -3.30 29.12 -8.43
C THR A 177 -2.71 29.94 -7.29
N TRP A 178 -1.76 30.81 -7.63
CA TRP A 178 -1.19 31.82 -6.73
C TRP A 178 -1.61 33.21 -7.19
N ASP A 179 -2.36 33.90 -6.33
CA ASP A 179 -2.66 35.31 -6.51
C ASP A 179 -1.51 36.15 -5.95
N ALA A 180 -0.75 36.78 -6.85
CA ALA A 180 0.41 37.59 -6.49
C ALA A 180 0.04 38.97 -5.93
N GLU A 181 -1.17 39.47 -6.19
CA GLU A 181 -1.63 40.76 -5.67
C GLU A 181 -2.02 40.65 -4.20
N ILE A 182 -2.73 39.57 -3.85
CA ILE A 182 -3.21 39.32 -2.48
C ILE A 182 -2.21 38.45 -1.70
N GLY A 183 -1.26 37.79 -2.38
CA GLY A 183 -0.25 36.94 -1.77
C GLY A 183 -0.83 35.66 -1.17
N ARG A 184 -1.75 35.00 -1.88
CA ARG A 184 -2.47 33.82 -1.37
C ARG A 184 -2.70 32.76 -2.44
N VAL A 185 -2.90 31.53 -1.97
CA VAL A 185 -3.38 30.42 -2.81
C VAL A 185 -4.89 30.55 -3.01
N ASP A 186 -5.35 30.37 -4.24
CA ASP A 186 -6.76 30.32 -4.62
C ASP A 186 -7.04 29.12 -5.54
N VAL A 187 -8.32 28.85 -5.82
CA VAL A 187 -8.75 27.79 -6.73
C VAL A 187 -9.54 28.35 -7.91
N PHE A 188 -9.53 27.63 -9.02
CA PHE A 188 -10.35 27.93 -10.20
C PHE A 188 -10.90 26.64 -10.80
N GLU A 189 -12.03 26.74 -11.48
CA GLU A 189 -12.62 25.63 -12.23
C GLU A 189 -12.00 25.57 -13.64
N PHE A 190 -11.87 24.36 -14.18
CA PHE A 190 -11.52 24.19 -15.59
C PHE A 190 -12.79 24.34 -16.42
N ASP A 191 -12.85 25.36 -17.29
CA ASP A 191 -13.85 25.41 -18.37
C ASP A 191 -13.45 24.37 -19.44
N ASP A 192 -14.41 23.53 -19.85
CA ASP A 192 -14.28 22.53 -20.93
C ASP A 192 -14.00 23.17 -22.31
#